data_AF-A0A2C9L9C1-F1
#
_entry.id   AF-A0A2C9L9C1-F1
#
_cell.length_a   1.000
_cell.length_b   1.000
_cell.length_c   1.000
_cell.angle_alpha   90.00
_cell.angle_beta   90.00
_cell.angle_gamma   90.00
#
_symmetry.space_group_name_H-M   'P 1'
#
loop_
_entity.id
_entity.type
_entity.pdbx_description
1 polymer ?
#
loop_
_entity_poly.entity_id
_entity_poly.type
_entity_poly.pdbx_seq_one_letter_code
_entity_poly.pdbx_strand_id
1 'polypeptide(L)'
;MKLKCEVQVSNRHLPTLNIRKHGRPAFTFVSLGRKPGHYKDGKIYLLLCTAQNRNGTHYLLTNNVEQIFSKFICEGKATIRLSSPADDISFSKADPNHLSILIKMVKLASEGKPFPENVLSSLTPASAKQIEKPSSSLHITSPSQYPMSFPKSLLELTVNNCLLKRVSPMITALTNLSVLDLSNNMLPHLPESFSQLVVLHTLNLSHNKLTVLPPVLYKSDIRKSLMYLDLKHNEIQCLPRDMTQFLKLHSLNLGKNQIKHLPESTSLIKSLQNLFLPDNLLEYLPATLLSKFFDTMDFSNNKFVISQAATDRSAIFPFPTLVELAARTIISHSVSYTSEDLDVHSVCYLNQSHFCICGQPCFESKVCRFIQGKLQCRTNYGNDYIPFNAYLCSKKCLQRFDKI
;
A
#
# COMPACT_ATOMS: atom_id res chain seq x y z
N MET A 1 7.86 -4.68 36.38
CA MET A 1 8.09 -4.50 34.93
C MET A 1 6.86 -4.91 34.13
N LYS A 2 6.55 -4.20 33.04
CA LYS A 2 5.34 -4.38 32.23
C LYS A 2 5.70 -4.42 30.73
N LEU A 3 5.25 -5.42 29.98
CA LEU A 3 5.51 -5.60 28.55
C LEU A 3 4.20 -5.83 27.78
N LYS A 4 4.01 -5.09 26.68
CA LYS A 4 2.92 -5.30 25.73
C LYS A 4 3.41 -6.18 24.60
N CYS A 5 2.75 -7.29 24.35
CA CYS A 5 3.08 -8.19 23.25
C CYS A 5 1.93 -9.17 22.98
N GLU A 6 2.05 -9.89 21.87
CA GLU A 6 1.16 -11.01 21.56
C GLU A 6 1.76 -12.29 22.17
N VAL A 7 0.99 -12.97 23.01
CA VAL A 7 1.41 -14.20 23.68
C VAL A 7 0.50 -15.34 23.30
N GLN A 8 1.12 -16.47 23.01
CA GLN A 8 0.47 -17.74 22.82
C GLN A 8 0.95 -18.68 23.93
N VAL A 9 0.00 -19.31 24.63
CA VAL A 9 0.28 -20.32 25.66
C VAL A 9 -0.11 -21.67 25.09
N SER A 10 0.84 -22.61 25.11
CA SER A 10 0.69 -23.95 24.55
C SER A 10 0.94 -24.97 25.65
N ASN A 11 -0.08 -25.73 26.06
CA ASN A 11 0.10 -26.79 27.05
C ASN A 11 0.61 -28.07 26.38
N ARG A 12 1.73 -28.60 26.88
CA ARG A 12 2.41 -29.76 26.27
C ARG A 12 1.66 -31.08 26.45
N HIS A 13 0.71 -31.19 27.38
CA HIS A 13 -0.07 -32.41 27.63
C HIS A 13 -1.42 -32.45 26.88
N LEU A 14 -1.88 -31.35 26.28
CA LEU A 14 -3.13 -31.35 25.50
C LEU A 14 -3.08 -32.20 24.22
N PRO A 15 -1.97 -32.20 23.44
CA PRO A 15 -1.85 -33.06 22.27
C PRO A 15 -1.95 -34.56 22.61
N THR A 16 -1.41 -34.98 23.77
CA THR A 16 -1.48 -36.37 24.23
C THR A 16 -2.88 -36.80 24.67
N LEU A 17 -3.79 -35.85 24.93
CA LEU A 17 -5.19 -36.10 25.28
C LEU A 17 -6.14 -35.99 24.08
N ASN A 18 -5.62 -35.94 22.84
CA ASN A 18 -6.39 -35.66 21.61
C ASN A 18 -7.14 -34.31 21.61
N ILE A 19 -6.81 -33.39 22.50
CA ILE A 19 -7.39 -32.05 22.55
C ILE A 19 -6.48 -31.10 21.79
N ARG A 20 -6.77 -30.85 20.51
CA ARG A 20 -6.06 -29.85 19.70
C ARG A 20 -6.53 -28.42 20.03
N LYS A 21 -6.30 -27.97 21.26
CA LYS A 21 -6.40 -26.54 21.64
C LYS A 21 -5.00 -25.95 21.73
N HIS A 22 -4.45 -25.52 20.60
CA HIS A 22 -3.39 -24.52 20.67
C HIS A 22 -4.03 -23.22 21.16
N GLY A 23 -3.48 -22.60 22.22
CA GLY A 23 -3.93 -21.29 22.65
C GLY A 23 -3.83 -20.34 21.46
N ARG A 24 -4.93 -19.67 21.09
CA ARG A 24 -4.87 -18.64 20.06
C ARG A 24 -3.97 -17.52 20.58
N PRO A 25 -3.04 -17.00 19.76
CA PRO A 25 -2.22 -15.88 20.18
C PRO A 25 -3.13 -14.70 20.54
N ALA A 26 -2.89 -14.13 21.72
CA ALA A 26 -3.69 -13.05 22.27
C ALA A 26 -2.77 -11.90 22.64
N PHE A 27 -3.19 -10.68 22.29
CA PHE A 27 -2.51 -9.49 22.80
C PHE A 27 -2.71 -9.44 24.31
N THR A 28 -1.60 -9.33 25.04
CA THR A 28 -1.58 -9.41 26.49
C THR A 28 -0.66 -8.36 27.07
N PHE A 29 -0.94 -8.04 28.32
CA PHE A 29 -0.07 -7.27 29.15
C PHE A 29 0.67 -8.23 30.10
N VAL A 30 1.98 -8.38 29.89
CA VAL A 30 2.84 -9.26 30.67
C VAL A 30 3.45 -8.46 31.80
N SER A 31 3.20 -8.86 33.05
CA SER A 31 3.78 -8.22 34.23
C SER A 31 4.62 -9.21 35.02
N LEU A 32 5.77 -8.74 35.49
CA LEU A 32 6.66 -9.52 36.38
C LEU A 32 6.72 -8.82 37.73
N GLY A 33 6.41 -9.57 38.79
CA GLY A 33 6.25 -9.01 40.13
C GLY A 33 5.98 -10.06 41.22
N ARG A 34 5.73 -9.57 42.44
CA ARG A 34 5.36 -10.37 43.62
C ARG A 34 3.86 -10.25 43.87
N LYS A 35 3.26 -11.28 44.46
CA LYS A 35 1.85 -11.22 44.90
C LYS A 35 1.70 -10.20 46.04
N PRO A 36 0.57 -9.47 46.13
CA PRO A 36 0.30 -8.55 47.23
C PRO A 36 0.40 -9.29 48.58
N GLY A 37 1.09 -8.71 49.56
CA GLY A 37 1.19 -9.25 50.93
C GLY A 37 2.42 -10.14 51.22
N HIS A 38 3.16 -10.62 50.21
CA HIS A 38 4.36 -11.45 50.42
C HIS A 38 5.65 -10.73 50.00
N TYR A 39 6.02 -9.68 50.75
CA TYR A 39 7.16 -8.82 50.42
C TYR A 39 8.53 -9.39 50.82
N LYS A 40 8.61 -10.28 51.83
CA LYS A 40 9.89 -10.75 52.40
C LYS A 40 10.35 -12.16 51.97
N ASP A 41 9.44 -13.07 51.59
CA ASP A 41 9.74 -14.45 51.12
C ASP A 41 9.42 -14.71 49.63
N GLY A 42 9.26 -13.63 48.86
CA GLY A 42 8.36 -13.61 47.71
C GLY A 42 8.84 -14.33 46.45
N LYS A 43 8.40 -15.58 46.28
CA LYS A 43 8.25 -16.26 44.98
C LYS A 43 7.81 -15.28 43.88
N ILE A 44 8.48 -15.33 42.73
CA ILE A 44 8.23 -14.40 41.63
C ILE A 44 7.27 -15.01 40.63
N TYR A 45 6.29 -14.20 40.20
CA TYR A 45 5.29 -14.63 39.25
C TYR A 45 5.35 -13.80 37.97
N LEU A 46 5.06 -14.48 36.87
CA LEU A 46 4.70 -13.89 35.59
C LEU A 46 3.18 -13.84 35.51
N LEU A 47 2.60 -12.65 35.37
CA LEU A 47 1.17 -12.44 35.19
C LEU A 47 0.88 -12.15 33.72
N LEU A 48 0.02 -12.96 33.11
CA LEU A 48 -0.50 -12.75 31.75
C LEU A 48 -1.96 -12.31 31.81
N CYS A 49 -2.26 -11.07 31.40
CA CYS A 49 -3.64 -10.57 31.33
C CYS A 49 -4.13 -10.49 29.87
N THR A 50 -5.14 -11.28 29.52
CA THR A 50 -5.75 -11.29 28.18
C THR A 50 -7.15 -10.68 28.21
N ALA A 51 -7.69 -10.30 27.04
CA ALA A 51 -9.01 -9.68 26.96
C ALA A 51 -10.12 -10.62 27.50
N GLN A 52 -9.89 -11.94 27.38
CA GLN A 52 -10.77 -13.00 27.86
C GLN A 52 -10.57 -13.30 29.36
N ASN A 53 -9.35 -13.14 29.88
CA ASN A 53 -9.05 -13.35 31.30
C ASN A 53 -8.39 -12.09 31.90
N ARG A 54 -9.24 -11.15 32.33
CA ARG A 54 -8.81 -9.85 32.88
C ARG A 54 -8.12 -9.95 34.24
N ASN A 55 -8.48 -10.96 35.04
CA ASN A 55 -7.82 -11.24 36.33
C ASN A 55 -6.40 -11.81 36.13
N GLY A 56 -6.12 -12.28 34.92
CA GLY A 56 -4.83 -12.79 34.47
C GLY A 56 -4.42 -14.13 35.07
N THR A 57 -3.54 -14.84 34.36
CA THR A 57 -2.99 -16.13 34.79
C THR A 57 -1.62 -15.92 35.41
N HIS A 58 -1.41 -16.46 36.61
CA HIS A 58 -0.15 -16.35 37.35
C HIS A 58 0.70 -17.61 37.14
N TYR A 59 1.88 -17.44 36.58
CA TYR A 59 2.88 -18.50 36.46
C TYR A 59 4.01 -18.28 37.44
N LEU A 60 4.30 -19.27 38.27
CA LEU A 60 5.47 -19.24 39.15
C LEU A 60 6.74 -19.35 38.30
N LEU A 61 7.74 -18.50 38.54
CA LEU A 61 9.03 -18.55 37.83
C LEU A 61 10.13 -19.23 38.66
N THR A 62 10.09 -19.09 39.98
CA THR A 62 11.10 -19.67 40.87
C THR A 62 11.08 -21.20 40.80
N ASN A 63 12.22 -21.81 40.44
CA ASN A 63 12.41 -23.26 40.25
C ASN A 63 11.40 -23.93 39.29
N ASN A 64 10.85 -23.18 38.34
CA ASN A 64 9.79 -23.67 37.46
C ASN A 64 10.03 -23.38 35.97
N VAL A 65 11.14 -22.75 35.62
CA VAL A 65 11.54 -22.52 34.23
C VAL A 65 12.47 -23.65 33.80
N GLU A 66 12.05 -24.45 32.84
CA GLU A 66 12.84 -25.56 32.29
C GLU A 66 13.83 -25.07 31.23
N GLN A 67 13.37 -24.18 30.34
CA GLN A 67 14.18 -23.67 29.25
C GLN A 67 13.68 -22.30 28.75
N ILE A 68 14.61 -21.49 28.24
CA ILE A 68 14.30 -20.20 27.61
C ILE A 68 14.89 -20.17 26.21
N PHE A 69 14.03 -19.98 25.20
CA PHE A 69 14.40 -19.83 23.80
C PHE A 69 14.45 -18.34 23.43
N SER A 70 15.66 -17.82 23.29
CA SER A 70 15.91 -16.38 23.08
C SER A 70 16.62 -16.04 21.76
N LYS A 71 16.72 -16.98 20.82
CA LYS A 71 17.48 -16.80 19.56
C LYS A 71 16.98 -15.62 18.71
N PHE A 72 15.68 -15.32 18.77
CA PHE A 72 15.01 -14.30 17.94
C PHE A 72 14.55 -13.07 18.74
N ILE A 73 15.22 -12.74 19.86
CA ILE A 73 14.86 -11.56 20.67
C ILE A 73 14.92 -10.26 19.85
N CYS A 74 15.89 -10.13 18.94
CA CYS A 74 16.02 -8.96 18.06
C CYS A 74 14.81 -8.78 17.13
N GLU A 75 14.07 -9.87 16.83
CA GLU A 75 12.82 -9.85 16.07
C GLU A 75 11.57 -9.70 16.97
N GLY A 76 11.76 -9.48 18.28
CA GLY A 76 10.66 -9.39 19.24
C GLY A 76 9.99 -10.73 19.55
N LYS A 77 10.72 -11.86 19.42
CA LYS A 77 10.23 -13.21 19.68
C LYS A 77 11.06 -13.93 20.75
N ALA A 78 10.39 -14.61 21.67
CA ALA A 78 11.02 -15.49 22.66
C ALA A 78 10.03 -16.55 23.13
N THR A 79 10.50 -17.64 23.72
CA THR A 79 9.62 -18.63 24.37
C THR A 79 10.19 -19.03 25.73
N ILE A 80 9.33 -19.06 26.76
CA ILE A 80 9.66 -19.56 28.09
C ILE A 80 8.90 -20.88 28.28
N ARG A 81 9.64 -21.94 28.61
CA ARG A 81 9.08 -23.25 28.91
C ARG A 81 9.02 -23.46 30.42
N LEU A 82 7.84 -23.80 30.92
CA LEU A 82 7.60 -24.05 32.34
C LEU A 82 7.44 -25.54 32.63
N SER A 83 7.88 -25.95 33.83
CA SER A 83 7.74 -27.33 34.32
C SER A 83 6.32 -27.61 34.83
N SER A 84 5.70 -26.67 35.56
CA SER A 84 4.36 -26.80 36.11
C SER A 84 3.59 -25.47 36.16
N PRO A 85 2.45 -25.32 35.47
CA PRO A 85 1.94 -26.23 34.45
C PRO A 85 2.95 -26.36 33.29
N ALA A 86 2.91 -27.50 32.57
CA ALA A 86 3.82 -27.81 31.45
C ALA A 86 3.51 -26.98 30.19
N ASP A 87 3.52 -25.65 30.34
CA ASP A 87 3.14 -24.69 29.33
C ASP A 87 4.38 -24.03 28.68
N ASP A 88 4.33 -23.92 27.35
CA ASP A 88 5.24 -23.09 26.57
C ASP A 88 4.58 -21.73 26.32
N ILE A 89 5.17 -20.66 26.89
CA ILE A 89 4.72 -19.28 26.74
C ILE A 89 5.55 -18.61 25.65
N SER A 90 5.00 -18.47 24.45
CA SER A 90 5.66 -17.83 23.31
C SER A 90 5.24 -16.37 23.17
N PHE A 91 6.21 -15.46 23.15
CA PHE A 91 6.06 -14.03 22.92
C PHE A 91 6.33 -13.69 21.47
N SER A 92 5.52 -12.80 20.89
CA SER A 92 5.68 -12.27 19.54
C SER A 92 5.28 -10.80 19.49
N LYS A 93 5.79 -10.06 18.50
CA LYS A 93 5.53 -8.61 18.31
C LYS A 93 5.82 -7.76 19.55
N ALA A 94 6.81 -8.16 20.36
CA ALA A 94 7.27 -7.40 21.51
C ALA A 94 8.34 -6.38 21.09
N ASP A 95 8.45 -5.28 21.84
CA ASP A 95 9.61 -4.39 21.73
C ASP A 95 10.90 -5.16 22.09
N PRO A 96 11.92 -5.22 21.21
CA PRO A 96 13.12 -6.03 21.44
C PRO A 96 13.90 -5.65 22.71
N ASN A 97 13.95 -4.37 23.05
CA ASN A 97 14.68 -3.88 24.22
C ASN A 97 13.96 -4.31 25.51
N HIS A 98 12.65 -4.08 25.59
CA HIS A 98 11.86 -4.52 26.74
C HIS A 98 11.77 -6.05 26.83
N LEU A 99 11.71 -6.78 25.70
CA LEU A 99 11.73 -8.24 25.71
C LEU A 99 13.08 -8.78 26.23
N SER A 100 14.19 -8.21 25.80
CA SER A 100 15.53 -8.57 26.28
C SER A 100 15.67 -8.38 27.80
N ILE A 101 15.17 -7.25 28.32
CA ILE A 101 15.14 -6.99 29.76
C ILE A 101 14.25 -8.02 30.47
N LEU A 102 13.05 -8.31 29.95
CA LEU A 102 12.14 -9.27 30.56
C LEU A 102 12.77 -10.66 30.66
N ILE A 103 13.40 -11.13 29.58
CA ILE A 103 14.07 -12.43 29.56
C ILE A 103 15.25 -12.49 30.54
N LYS A 104 16.04 -11.42 30.67
CA LYS A 104 17.10 -11.34 31.69
C LYS A 104 16.53 -11.44 33.10
N MET A 105 15.41 -10.77 33.38
CA MET A 105 14.75 -10.81 34.68
C MET A 105 14.14 -12.18 34.99
N VAL A 106 13.59 -12.87 34.00
CA VAL A 106 13.11 -14.25 34.15
C VAL A 106 14.25 -15.20 34.48
N LYS A 107 15.42 -15.05 33.84
CA LYS A 107 16.62 -15.85 34.16
C LYS A 107 17.04 -15.67 35.62
N LEU A 108 17.15 -14.42 36.07
CA LEU A 108 17.45 -14.11 37.48
C LEU A 108 16.41 -14.69 38.44
N ALA A 109 15.12 -14.71 38.04
CA ALA A 109 14.02 -15.27 38.84
C ALA A 109 14.10 -16.78 38.98
N SER A 110 14.50 -17.46 37.91
CA SER A 110 14.70 -18.90 37.88
C SER A 110 15.89 -19.34 38.72
N GLU A 111 16.97 -18.54 38.73
CA GLU A 111 18.22 -18.84 39.45
C GLU A 111 18.21 -18.41 40.92
N GLY A 112 17.13 -17.78 41.40
CA GLY A 112 17.01 -17.33 42.79
C GLY A 112 17.94 -16.17 43.17
N LYS A 113 18.47 -15.44 42.18
CA LYS A 113 19.42 -14.32 42.40
C LYS A 113 18.70 -13.05 42.89
N PRO A 114 19.39 -12.17 43.65
CA PRO A 114 18.80 -10.93 44.14
C PRO A 114 18.37 -10.02 42.99
N PHE A 115 17.22 -9.39 43.16
CA PHE A 115 16.63 -8.45 42.19
C PHE A 115 17.01 -7.02 42.54
N PRO A 116 17.23 -6.14 41.55
CA PRO A 116 17.25 -4.71 41.82
C PRO A 116 15.88 -4.28 42.38
N GLU A 117 15.86 -3.80 43.63
CA GLU A 117 14.64 -3.55 44.43
C GLU A 117 13.64 -2.60 43.74
N ASN A 118 14.10 -1.77 42.79
CA ASN A 118 13.30 -0.75 42.12
C ASN A 118 12.58 -1.19 40.82
N VAL A 119 12.62 -2.47 40.43
CA VAL A 119 12.09 -2.91 39.10
C VAL A 119 10.80 -3.75 39.18
N LEU A 120 10.49 -4.27 40.37
CA LEU A 120 9.33 -5.14 40.59
C LEU A 120 8.11 -4.31 41.02
N SER A 121 7.09 -4.29 40.15
CA SER A 121 5.81 -3.67 40.45
C SER A 121 4.89 -4.66 41.18
N SER A 122 3.94 -4.18 41.98
CA SER A 122 2.84 -5.01 42.46
C SER A 122 2.07 -5.60 41.27
N LEU A 123 1.71 -6.88 41.35
CA LEU A 123 0.93 -7.55 40.33
C LEU A 123 -0.52 -7.07 40.42
N THR A 124 -0.83 -6.00 39.69
CA THR A 124 -2.20 -5.52 39.51
C THR A 124 -2.76 -5.98 38.16
N PRO A 125 -4.04 -6.40 38.10
CA PRO A 125 -4.72 -6.69 36.84
C PRO A 125 -4.64 -5.49 35.88
N ALA A 126 -4.42 -5.75 34.59
CA ALA A 126 -4.33 -4.69 33.58
C ALA A 126 -5.72 -4.10 33.28
N SER A 127 -5.78 -2.78 33.05
CA SER A 127 -7.03 -2.09 32.64
C SER A 127 -7.46 -2.53 31.23
N ALA A 128 -8.76 -2.51 30.92
CA ALA A 128 -9.30 -2.93 29.61
C ALA A 128 -8.59 -2.27 28.40
N LYS A 129 -8.24 -0.98 28.50
CA LYS A 129 -7.48 -0.23 27.46
C LYS A 129 -6.04 -0.73 27.23
N GLN A 130 -5.47 -1.52 28.14
CA GLN A 130 -4.08 -1.98 28.06
C GLN A 130 -3.93 -3.35 27.39
N ILE A 131 -5.04 -4.09 27.26
CA ILE A 131 -5.08 -5.48 26.78
C ILE A 131 -5.63 -5.57 25.35
N GLU A 132 -6.32 -4.53 24.87
CA GLU A 132 -6.74 -4.44 23.46
C GLU A 132 -5.52 -4.28 22.54
N LYS A 133 -5.57 -4.98 21.39
CA LYS A 133 -4.59 -4.85 20.31
C LYS A 133 -4.48 -3.35 19.96
N PRO A 134 -3.27 -2.79 19.82
CA PRO A 134 -3.13 -1.39 19.42
C PRO A 134 -3.92 -1.17 18.14
N SER A 135 -4.73 -0.11 18.12
CA SER A 135 -5.56 0.25 16.97
C SER A 135 -4.65 0.40 15.75
N SER A 136 -4.66 -0.62 14.87
CA SER A 136 -3.93 -0.59 13.60
C SER A 136 -4.64 0.29 12.57
N SER A 137 -5.88 0.67 12.85
CA SER A 137 -6.66 1.63 12.09
C SER A 137 -6.99 2.86 12.93
N LEU A 138 -6.99 4.03 12.30
CA LEU A 138 -7.47 5.28 12.88
C LEU A 138 -8.35 6.00 11.87
N HIS A 139 -9.53 6.43 12.30
CA HIS A 139 -10.47 7.18 11.47
C HIS A 139 -10.73 8.56 12.07
N ILE A 140 -10.47 9.59 11.27
CA ILE A 140 -10.64 10.99 11.59
C ILE A 140 -11.64 11.54 10.58
N THR A 141 -12.78 12.02 11.07
CA THR A 141 -13.91 12.46 10.22
C THR A 141 -14.24 13.94 10.36
N SER A 142 -13.54 14.63 11.26
CA SER A 142 -13.69 16.06 11.48
C SER A 142 -12.37 16.69 11.90
N PRO A 143 -12.17 18.00 11.64
CA PRO A 143 -10.95 18.70 12.03
C PRO A 143 -10.65 18.60 13.54
N SER A 144 -11.68 18.59 14.38
CA SER A 144 -11.55 18.50 15.84
C SER A 144 -10.97 17.17 16.34
N GLN A 145 -11.07 16.11 15.55
CA GLN A 145 -10.53 14.78 15.87
C GLN A 145 -9.08 14.60 15.43
N TYR A 146 -8.51 15.57 14.71
CA TYR A 146 -7.16 15.46 14.15
C TYR A 146 -6.12 15.49 15.29
N PRO A 147 -5.38 14.40 15.52
CA PRO A 147 -4.47 14.30 16.66
C PRO A 147 -3.19 15.10 16.41
N MET A 148 -2.55 15.52 17.51
CA MET A 148 -1.23 16.17 17.46
C MET A 148 -0.10 15.22 17.02
N SER A 149 -0.30 13.91 17.11
CA SER A 149 0.67 12.90 16.69
C SER A 149 -0.02 11.57 16.35
N PHE A 150 0.53 10.84 15.38
CA PHE A 150 0.01 9.56 14.91
C PHE A 150 0.82 8.39 15.48
N PRO A 151 0.19 7.27 15.86
CA PRO A 151 0.91 6.08 16.31
C PRO A 151 1.64 5.43 15.13
N LYS A 152 2.96 5.21 15.25
CA LYS A 152 3.80 4.64 14.18
C LYS A 152 3.45 3.20 13.76
N SER A 153 2.65 2.51 14.56
CA SER A 153 2.16 1.15 14.29
C SER A 153 0.93 1.11 13.39
N LEU A 154 0.47 2.25 12.88
CA LEU A 154 -0.73 2.32 12.05
C LEU A 154 -0.52 1.61 10.71
N LEU A 155 -1.51 0.83 10.30
CA LEU A 155 -1.59 0.18 9.00
C LEU A 155 -2.66 0.82 8.12
N GLU A 156 -3.70 1.39 8.73
CA GLU A 156 -4.83 1.99 8.02
C GLU A 156 -5.16 3.36 8.61
N LEU A 157 -5.14 4.41 7.79
CA LEU A 157 -5.47 5.76 8.19
C LEU A 157 -6.59 6.30 7.31
N THR A 158 -7.64 6.80 7.93
CA THR A 158 -8.68 7.57 7.26
C THR A 158 -8.70 8.98 7.84
N VAL A 159 -8.56 9.98 7.00
CA VAL A 159 -8.69 11.39 7.37
C VAL A 159 -9.59 12.08 6.35
N ASN A 160 -10.89 12.05 6.62
CA ASN A 160 -11.92 12.55 5.71
C ASN A 160 -12.59 13.81 6.30
N ASN A 161 -13.07 14.70 5.43
CA ASN A 161 -13.79 15.92 5.85
C ASN A 161 -13.00 16.83 6.81
N CYS A 162 -11.67 16.83 6.72
CA CYS A 162 -10.80 17.62 7.60
C CYS A 162 -10.36 18.94 6.97
N LEU A 163 -10.87 19.28 5.78
CA LEU A 163 -10.54 20.49 5.02
C LEU A 163 -9.02 20.63 4.77
N LEU A 164 -8.31 19.50 4.68
CA LEU A 164 -6.86 19.51 4.52
C LEU A 164 -6.48 20.13 3.19
N LYS A 165 -5.66 21.19 3.23
CA LYS A 165 -5.03 21.78 2.03
C LYS A 165 -3.66 21.19 1.74
N ARG A 166 -3.04 20.56 2.74
CA ARG A 166 -1.73 19.90 2.63
C ARG A 166 -1.72 18.65 3.50
N VAL A 167 -0.96 17.65 3.09
CA VAL A 167 -0.70 16.47 3.91
C VAL A 167 0.41 16.79 4.90
N SER A 168 0.19 16.50 6.18
CA SER A 168 1.21 16.75 7.22
C SER A 168 2.38 15.76 7.09
N PRO A 169 3.62 16.18 7.42
CA PRO A 169 4.78 15.27 7.44
C PRO A 169 4.61 14.07 8.39
N MET A 170 3.75 14.21 9.41
CA MET A 170 3.47 13.14 10.37
C MET A 170 2.73 11.96 9.73
N ILE A 171 1.86 12.21 8.75
CA ILE A 171 1.20 11.15 7.99
C ILE A 171 2.22 10.44 7.10
N THR A 172 3.10 11.19 6.43
CA THR A 172 4.10 10.61 5.53
C THR A 172 5.19 9.82 6.26
N ALA A 173 5.38 10.07 7.57
CA ALA A 173 6.28 9.30 8.43
C ALA A 173 5.74 7.91 8.83
N LEU A 174 4.49 7.56 8.49
CA LEU A 174 3.88 6.26 8.80
C LEU A 174 4.30 5.21 7.76
N THR A 175 5.56 4.79 7.80
CA THR A 175 6.16 3.90 6.78
C THR A 175 5.54 2.50 6.67
N ASN A 176 4.74 2.08 7.65
CA ASN A 176 4.02 0.79 7.65
C ASN A 176 2.58 0.90 7.11
N LEU A 177 2.17 2.09 6.65
CA LEU A 177 0.80 2.33 6.23
C LEU A 177 0.49 1.60 4.93
N SER A 178 -0.53 0.75 4.98
CA SER A 178 -1.01 -0.08 3.86
C SER A 178 -2.24 0.53 3.19
N VAL A 179 -3.11 1.19 3.96
CA VAL A 179 -4.32 1.86 3.47
C VAL A 179 -4.33 3.30 3.95
N LEU A 180 -4.49 4.23 3.01
CA LEU A 180 -4.61 5.66 3.30
C LEU A 180 -5.81 6.23 2.55
N ASP A 181 -6.77 6.73 3.32
CA ASP A 181 -7.91 7.49 2.80
C ASP A 181 -7.77 8.95 3.25
N LEU A 182 -7.64 9.84 2.27
CA LEU A 182 -7.60 11.29 2.41
C LEU A 182 -8.74 11.93 1.61
N SER A 183 -9.83 11.19 1.39
CA SER A 183 -10.96 11.67 0.60
C SER A 183 -11.70 12.83 1.27
N ASN A 184 -12.44 13.61 0.48
CA ASN A 184 -13.24 14.74 0.96
C ASN A 184 -12.38 15.78 1.72
N ASN A 185 -11.26 16.17 1.11
CA ASN A 185 -10.40 17.24 1.58
C ASN A 185 -10.23 18.28 0.47
N MET A 186 -9.27 19.19 0.62
CA MET A 186 -9.02 20.30 -0.30
C MET A 186 -7.58 20.24 -0.85
N LEU A 187 -7.03 19.03 -1.04
CA LEU A 187 -5.63 18.83 -1.43
C LEU A 187 -5.44 19.22 -2.91
N PRO A 188 -4.61 20.23 -3.22
CA PRO A 188 -4.27 20.60 -4.59
C PRO A 188 -3.09 19.81 -5.15
N HIS A 189 -2.24 19.28 -4.28
CA HIS A 189 -1.07 18.44 -4.62
C HIS A 189 -0.69 17.55 -3.43
N LEU A 190 0.15 16.54 -3.69
CA LEU A 190 0.80 15.74 -2.66
C LEU A 190 2.26 16.18 -2.47
N PRO A 191 2.80 16.14 -1.23
CA PRO A 191 4.21 16.47 -0.97
C PRO A 191 5.14 15.35 -1.47
N GLU A 192 6.41 15.67 -1.73
CA GLU A 192 7.42 14.65 -2.10
C GLU A 192 7.68 13.62 -1.00
N SER A 193 7.45 13.99 0.26
CA SER A 193 7.58 13.09 1.41
C SER A 193 6.63 11.90 1.35
N PHE A 194 5.59 11.94 0.50
CA PHE A 194 4.73 10.78 0.24
C PHE A 194 5.52 9.56 -0.24
N SER A 195 6.68 9.77 -0.88
CA SER A 195 7.61 8.71 -1.33
C SER A 195 8.02 7.73 -0.23
N GLN A 196 7.92 8.12 1.05
CA GLN A 196 8.23 7.29 2.21
C GLN A 196 7.21 6.15 2.45
N LEU A 197 6.00 6.24 1.88
CA LEU A 197 4.91 5.27 2.06
C LEU A 197 5.07 4.06 1.13
N VAL A 198 6.24 3.41 1.15
CA VAL A 198 6.64 2.40 0.17
C VAL A 198 5.83 1.10 0.22
N VAL A 199 5.07 0.85 1.29
CA VAL A 199 4.20 -0.33 1.43
C VAL A 199 2.72 -0.03 1.21
N LEU A 200 2.37 1.16 0.71
CA LEU A 200 0.98 1.58 0.53
C LEU A 200 0.33 0.81 -0.62
N HIS A 201 -0.75 0.08 -0.31
CA HIS A 201 -1.50 -0.72 -1.28
C HIS A 201 -2.74 0.01 -1.78
N THR A 202 -3.42 0.76 -0.91
CA THR A 202 -4.67 1.46 -1.23
C THR A 202 -4.56 2.92 -0.88
N LEU A 203 -4.83 3.78 -1.87
CA LEU A 203 -4.85 5.23 -1.71
C LEU A 203 -6.16 5.79 -2.24
N ASN A 204 -6.94 6.41 -1.37
CA ASN A 204 -8.14 7.15 -1.73
C ASN A 204 -7.88 8.66 -1.58
N LEU A 205 -7.96 9.36 -2.70
CA LEU A 205 -7.83 10.82 -2.82
C LEU A 205 -9.07 11.42 -3.49
N SER A 206 -10.19 10.71 -3.47
CA SER A 206 -11.44 11.18 -4.07
C SER A 206 -11.95 12.46 -3.39
N HIS A 207 -12.70 13.28 -4.12
CA HIS A 207 -13.25 14.54 -3.59
C HIS A 207 -12.14 15.46 -3.04
N ASN A 208 -11.14 15.75 -3.86
CA ASN A 208 -10.07 16.71 -3.57
C ASN A 208 -9.96 17.75 -4.71
N LYS A 209 -8.85 18.48 -4.77
CA LYS A 209 -8.61 19.57 -5.74
C LYS A 209 -7.38 19.32 -6.62
N LEU A 210 -7.07 18.06 -6.88
CA LEU A 210 -5.92 17.67 -7.69
C LEU A 210 -6.17 18.03 -9.16
N THR A 211 -5.28 18.80 -9.77
CA THR A 211 -5.37 19.20 -11.19
C THR A 211 -4.54 18.31 -12.13
N VAL A 212 -3.60 17.55 -11.56
CA VAL A 212 -2.74 16.58 -12.26
C VAL A 212 -2.56 15.34 -11.40
N LEU A 213 -2.19 14.21 -12.01
CA LEU A 213 -1.75 13.03 -11.26
C LEU A 213 -0.42 13.36 -10.54
N PRO A 214 -0.34 13.25 -9.20
CA PRO A 214 0.87 13.64 -8.47
C PRO A 214 2.11 12.83 -8.89
N PRO A 215 3.23 13.47 -9.28
CA PRO A 215 4.45 12.80 -9.72
C PRO A 215 5.00 11.75 -8.76
N VAL A 216 4.83 11.98 -7.45
CA VAL A 216 5.27 11.06 -6.40
C VAL A 216 4.64 9.67 -6.54
N LEU A 217 3.44 9.52 -7.13
CA LEU A 217 2.78 8.23 -7.27
C LEU A 217 3.42 7.32 -8.34
N TYR A 218 4.03 7.90 -9.39
CA TYR A 218 4.60 7.13 -10.51
C TYR A 218 6.13 7.27 -10.66
N LYS A 219 6.74 8.29 -10.04
CA LYS A 219 8.21 8.49 -10.04
C LYS A 219 8.91 7.95 -8.78
N SER A 220 8.18 7.51 -7.76
CA SER A 220 8.76 6.96 -6.52
C SER A 220 8.42 5.49 -6.32
N ASP A 221 9.00 4.88 -5.28
CA ASP A 221 8.83 3.45 -4.98
C ASP A 221 7.40 3.03 -4.62
N ILE A 222 6.49 3.97 -4.32
CA ILE A 222 5.06 3.70 -4.13
C ILE A 222 4.46 2.93 -5.32
N ARG A 223 4.92 3.20 -6.55
CA ARG A 223 4.45 2.52 -7.76
C ARG A 223 4.65 1.00 -7.75
N LYS A 224 5.54 0.49 -6.89
CA LYS A 224 5.86 -0.93 -6.71
C LYS A 224 4.89 -1.65 -5.76
N SER A 225 4.11 -0.91 -4.97
CA SER A 225 3.18 -1.45 -3.96
C SER A 225 1.72 -1.06 -4.19
N LEU A 226 1.47 0.11 -4.78
CA LEU A 226 0.12 0.62 -4.97
C LEU A 226 -0.72 -0.27 -5.91
N MET A 227 -1.86 -0.74 -5.40
CA MET A 227 -2.79 -1.62 -6.09
C MET A 227 -4.11 -0.95 -6.43
N TYR A 228 -4.59 -0.06 -5.55
CA TYR A 228 -5.87 0.62 -5.70
C TYR A 228 -5.67 2.13 -5.55
N LEU A 229 -6.05 2.88 -6.59
CA LEU A 229 -5.97 4.33 -6.60
C LEU A 229 -7.32 4.93 -6.97
N ASP A 230 -7.93 5.65 -6.03
CA ASP A 230 -9.15 6.42 -6.26
C ASP A 230 -8.85 7.92 -6.28
N LEU A 231 -9.12 8.54 -7.43
CA LEU A 231 -8.96 9.96 -7.72
C LEU A 231 -10.28 10.56 -8.22
N LYS A 232 -11.42 9.91 -7.96
CA LYS A 232 -12.75 10.38 -8.39
C LYS A 232 -13.04 11.77 -7.83
N HIS A 233 -13.79 12.60 -8.56
CA HIS A 233 -14.16 13.95 -8.10
C HIS A 233 -12.93 14.81 -7.77
N ASN A 234 -12.02 14.94 -8.74
CA ASN A 234 -10.92 15.90 -8.71
C ASN A 234 -11.00 16.80 -9.95
N GLU A 235 -9.96 17.56 -10.25
CA GLU A 235 -9.89 18.51 -11.37
C GLU A 235 -8.80 18.08 -12.36
N ILE A 236 -8.51 16.78 -12.45
CA ILE A 236 -7.41 16.24 -13.27
C ILE A 236 -7.74 16.44 -14.75
N GLN A 237 -6.86 17.12 -15.47
CA GLN A 237 -7.04 17.40 -16.90
C GLN A 237 -6.27 16.44 -17.80
N CYS A 238 -5.12 15.96 -17.33
CA CYS A 238 -4.25 15.06 -18.08
C CYS A 238 -3.56 14.05 -17.16
N LEU A 239 -3.23 12.90 -17.73
CA LEU A 239 -2.40 11.87 -17.12
C LEU A 239 -0.99 11.91 -17.72
N PRO A 240 0.04 11.44 -17.01
CA PRO A 240 1.38 11.36 -17.59
C PRO A 240 1.38 10.38 -18.77
N ARG A 241 2.21 10.67 -19.78
CA ARG A 241 2.28 9.86 -21.01
C ARG A 241 2.75 8.43 -20.78
N ASP A 242 3.61 8.20 -19.79
CA ASP A 242 4.05 6.87 -19.40
C ASP A 242 3.46 6.44 -18.05
N MET A 243 2.35 5.70 -18.12
CA MET A 243 1.70 5.08 -16.97
C MET A 243 2.25 3.69 -16.66
N THR A 244 3.13 3.12 -17.50
CA THR A 244 3.67 1.75 -17.33
C THR A 244 4.53 1.60 -16.08
N GLN A 245 4.94 2.73 -15.49
CA GLN A 245 5.68 2.81 -14.24
C GLN A 245 4.91 2.21 -13.05
N PHE A 246 3.58 2.14 -13.11
CA PHE A 246 2.77 1.43 -12.11
C PHE A 246 2.88 -0.08 -12.29
N LEU A 247 3.62 -0.76 -11.40
CA LEU A 247 3.89 -2.19 -11.56
C LEU A 247 2.77 -3.08 -11.03
N LYS A 248 2.07 -2.64 -9.97
CA LYS A 248 1.04 -3.43 -9.26
C LYS A 248 -0.35 -2.80 -9.25
N LEU A 249 -0.59 -1.74 -10.02
CA LEU A 249 -1.89 -1.05 -10.00
C LEU A 249 -2.96 -1.91 -10.67
N HIS A 250 -3.91 -2.42 -9.88
CA HIS A 250 -5.00 -3.28 -10.35
C HIS A 250 -6.27 -2.48 -10.68
N SER A 251 -6.53 -1.40 -9.93
CA SER A 251 -7.72 -0.57 -10.11
C SER A 251 -7.39 0.90 -10.09
N LEU A 252 -7.88 1.63 -11.09
CA LEU A 252 -7.75 3.07 -11.22
C LEU A 252 -9.11 3.71 -11.43
N ASN A 253 -9.52 4.56 -10.48
CA ASN A 253 -10.75 5.34 -10.58
C ASN A 253 -10.43 6.83 -10.77
N LEU A 254 -10.87 7.38 -11.89
CA LEU A 254 -10.67 8.76 -12.34
C LEU A 254 -12.01 9.42 -12.70
N GLY A 255 -13.14 8.87 -12.25
CA GLY A 255 -14.46 9.41 -12.57
C GLY A 255 -14.64 10.87 -12.12
N LYS A 256 -15.45 11.66 -12.84
CA LYS A 256 -15.73 13.06 -12.52
C LYS A 256 -14.45 13.91 -12.39
N ASN A 257 -13.62 13.85 -13.43
CA ASN A 257 -12.47 14.72 -13.65
C ASN A 257 -12.67 15.49 -14.97
N GLN A 258 -11.62 16.10 -15.50
CA GLN A 258 -11.66 16.92 -16.73
C GLN A 258 -10.75 16.31 -17.82
N ILE A 259 -10.60 14.99 -17.82
CA ILE A 259 -9.68 14.28 -18.72
C ILE A 259 -10.27 14.25 -20.14
N LYS A 260 -9.51 14.78 -21.10
CA LYS A 260 -9.88 14.78 -22.53
C LYS A 260 -9.34 13.58 -23.31
N HIS A 261 -8.14 13.12 -22.94
CA HIS A 261 -7.47 12.02 -23.61
C HIS A 261 -6.84 11.10 -22.58
N LEU A 262 -7.01 9.79 -22.77
CA LEU A 262 -6.30 8.76 -22.03
C LEU A 262 -4.98 8.44 -22.77
N PRO A 263 -3.82 8.39 -22.07
CA PRO A 263 -2.57 8.04 -22.72
C PRO A 263 -2.57 6.57 -23.16
N GLU A 264 -1.86 6.28 -24.25
CA GLU A 264 -1.81 4.95 -24.85
C GLU A 264 -1.16 3.93 -23.89
N SER A 265 -0.28 4.41 -23.02
CA SER A 265 0.38 3.60 -21.99
C SER A 265 -0.54 3.11 -20.88
N THR A 266 -1.75 3.66 -20.70
CA THR A 266 -2.69 3.17 -19.67
C THR A 266 -3.08 1.72 -19.91
N SER A 267 -3.24 1.30 -21.18
CA SER A 267 -3.49 -0.11 -21.47
C SER A 267 -2.24 -0.97 -21.28
N LEU A 268 -1.04 -0.41 -21.38
CA LEU A 268 0.21 -1.14 -21.21
C LEU A 268 0.56 -1.47 -19.75
N ILE A 269 -0.18 -0.94 -18.78
CA ILE A 269 -0.04 -1.30 -17.35
C ILE A 269 -0.45 -2.77 -17.16
N LYS A 270 0.51 -3.69 -17.06
CA LYS A 270 0.25 -5.15 -17.08
C LYS A 270 -0.72 -5.63 -16.00
N SER A 271 -0.71 -5.01 -14.82
CA SER A 271 -1.54 -5.38 -13.67
C SER A 271 -2.94 -4.76 -13.67
N LEU A 272 -3.20 -3.73 -14.47
CA LEU A 272 -4.46 -2.99 -14.41
C LEU A 272 -5.61 -3.80 -15.01
N GLN A 273 -6.61 -4.09 -14.18
CA GLN A 273 -7.81 -4.87 -14.51
C GLN A 273 -9.08 -4.03 -14.52
N ASN A 274 -9.14 -2.99 -13.68
CA ASN A 274 -10.32 -2.14 -13.53
C ASN A 274 -9.99 -0.67 -13.83
N LEU A 275 -10.74 -0.07 -14.75
CA LEU A 275 -10.51 1.31 -15.18
C LEU A 275 -11.84 2.07 -15.25
N PHE A 276 -11.97 3.11 -14.43
CA PHE A 276 -13.18 3.93 -14.35
C PHE A 276 -12.87 5.38 -14.71
N LEU A 277 -13.43 5.87 -15.81
CA LEU A 277 -13.41 7.28 -16.21
C LEU A 277 -14.83 7.83 -16.50
N PRO A 278 -15.89 7.50 -15.73
CA PRO A 278 -17.20 8.07 -15.98
C PRO A 278 -17.19 9.59 -15.77
N ASP A 279 -18.09 10.32 -16.43
CA ASP A 279 -18.26 11.77 -16.26
C ASP A 279 -16.96 12.57 -16.49
N ASN A 280 -16.23 12.28 -17.56
CA ASN A 280 -15.06 13.05 -17.99
C ASN A 280 -15.34 13.77 -19.33
N LEU A 281 -14.30 14.30 -19.95
CA LEU A 281 -14.37 15.02 -21.23
C LEU A 281 -13.73 14.21 -22.37
N LEU A 282 -13.73 12.88 -22.28
CA LEU A 282 -13.03 12.04 -23.26
C LEU A 282 -13.61 12.21 -24.66
N GLU A 283 -12.74 12.60 -25.60
CA GLU A 283 -13.11 12.80 -27.00
C GLU A 283 -12.97 11.49 -27.80
N TYR A 284 -11.95 10.68 -27.49
CA TYR A 284 -11.69 9.37 -28.07
C TYR A 284 -10.88 8.50 -27.10
N LEU A 285 -10.81 7.20 -27.39
CA LEU A 285 -10.00 6.25 -26.63
C LEU A 285 -8.72 5.87 -27.39
N PRO A 286 -7.60 5.55 -26.73
CA PRO A 286 -6.43 5.01 -27.43
C PRO A 286 -6.73 3.60 -27.94
N ALA A 287 -6.39 3.32 -29.19
CA ALA A 287 -6.60 2.02 -29.82
C ALA A 287 -5.82 0.89 -29.14
N THR A 288 -4.80 1.22 -28.34
CA THR A 288 -4.10 0.27 -27.48
C THR A 288 -5.01 -0.37 -26.41
N LEU A 289 -6.22 0.16 -26.15
CA LEU A 289 -7.22 -0.50 -25.31
C LEU A 289 -7.86 -1.71 -25.99
N LEU A 290 -7.92 -1.75 -27.32
CA LEU A 290 -8.52 -2.87 -28.06
C LEU A 290 -7.73 -4.17 -27.90
N SER A 291 -6.44 -4.08 -27.58
CA SER A 291 -5.56 -5.24 -27.40
C SER A 291 -5.50 -5.76 -25.96
N LYS A 292 -6.18 -5.12 -25.01
CA LYS A 292 -6.16 -5.49 -23.59
C LYS A 292 -7.51 -5.94 -23.07
N PHE A 293 -7.50 -7.01 -22.30
CA PHE A 293 -8.64 -7.45 -21.51
C PHE A 293 -8.64 -6.74 -20.15
N PHE A 294 -9.77 -6.13 -19.82
CA PHE A 294 -10.06 -5.56 -18.52
C PHE A 294 -11.27 -6.31 -17.94
N ASP A 295 -11.29 -6.49 -16.62
CA ASP A 295 -12.42 -7.12 -15.93
C ASP A 295 -13.62 -6.17 -15.91
N THR A 296 -13.36 -4.89 -15.61
CA THR A 296 -14.38 -3.84 -15.68
C THR A 296 -13.82 -2.55 -16.26
N MET A 297 -14.61 -1.94 -17.15
CA MET A 297 -14.34 -0.62 -17.71
C MET A 297 -15.60 0.22 -17.70
N ASP A 298 -15.49 1.47 -17.28
CA ASP A 298 -16.59 2.43 -17.31
C ASP A 298 -16.12 3.76 -17.90
N PHE A 299 -16.68 4.10 -19.06
CA PHE A 299 -16.47 5.39 -19.73
C PHE A 299 -17.79 6.13 -19.92
N SER A 300 -18.81 5.83 -19.12
CA SER A 300 -20.13 6.46 -19.20
C SER A 300 -20.05 7.99 -19.06
N ASN A 301 -21.02 8.69 -19.66
CA ASN A 301 -21.13 10.15 -19.60
C ASN A 301 -19.90 10.94 -20.09
N ASN A 302 -19.14 10.37 -21.04
CA ASN A 302 -18.14 11.10 -21.81
C ASN A 302 -18.73 11.56 -23.15
N LYS A 303 -18.21 12.69 -23.66
CA LYS A 303 -18.64 13.27 -24.95
C LYS A 303 -17.66 12.86 -26.05
N PHE A 304 -17.73 11.60 -26.48
CA PHE A 304 -16.88 11.14 -27.57
C PHE A 304 -17.21 11.90 -28.87
N VAL A 305 -16.18 12.47 -29.49
CA VAL A 305 -16.27 13.26 -30.72
C VAL A 305 -15.47 12.56 -31.82
N ILE A 306 -16.09 12.39 -32.98
CA ILE A 306 -15.41 11.86 -34.16
C ILE A 306 -14.67 13.04 -34.81
N SER A 307 -13.39 13.20 -34.50
CA SER A 307 -12.55 14.15 -35.24
C SER A 307 -12.11 13.53 -36.56
N GLN A 308 -12.64 14.02 -37.68
CA GLN A 308 -12.19 13.66 -39.03
C GLN A 308 -10.84 14.30 -39.41
N ALA A 309 -10.26 15.15 -38.54
CA ALA A 309 -9.27 16.14 -38.93
C ALA A 309 -7.80 15.66 -39.01
N ALA A 310 -7.46 14.44 -38.53
CA ALA A 310 -6.05 14.03 -38.38
C ALA A 310 -5.73 12.61 -38.88
N THR A 311 -6.57 12.04 -39.75
CA THR A 311 -6.27 10.73 -40.34
C THR A 311 -5.27 10.90 -41.48
N ASP A 312 -4.02 10.47 -41.30
CA ASP A 312 -2.97 10.59 -42.32
C ASP A 312 -3.18 9.59 -43.46
N ARG A 313 -3.99 9.94 -44.45
CA ARG A 313 -4.37 9.04 -45.56
C ARG A 313 -3.17 8.49 -46.33
N SER A 314 -2.03 9.17 -46.31
CA SER A 314 -0.86 8.80 -47.11
C SER A 314 -0.21 7.48 -46.69
N ALA A 315 -0.38 7.04 -45.44
CA ALA A 315 0.26 5.83 -44.89
C ALA A 315 1.80 5.79 -45.10
N ILE A 316 2.43 6.95 -45.25
CA ILE A 316 3.87 7.07 -45.45
C ILE A 316 4.55 7.12 -44.09
N PHE A 317 5.53 6.24 -43.89
CA PHE A 317 6.35 6.22 -42.68
C PHE A 317 7.67 6.92 -42.99
N PRO A 318 8.00 8.04 -42.31
CA PRO A 318 9.34 8.59 -42.41
C PRO A 318 10.37 7.61 -41.84
N PHE A 319 11.62 7.69 -42.30
CA PHE A 319 12.70 6.89 -41.73
C PHE A 319 13.05 7.40 -40.32
N PRO A 320 13.13 6.53 -39.30
CA PRO A 320 13.52 6.94 -37.95
C PRO A 320 14.96 7.44 -37.94
N THR A 321 15.22 8.52 -37.21
CA THR A 321 16.58 8.99 -36.94
C THR A 321 17.29 8.08 -35.95
N LEU A 322 18.62 8.17 -35.85
CA LEU A 322 19.37 7.47 -34.81
C LEU A 322 18.90 7.85 -33.40
N VAL A 323 18.54 9.12 -33.19
CA VAL A 323 17.98 9.61 -31.92
C VAL A 323 16.65 8.92 -31.61
N GLU A 324 15.77 8.78 -32.61
CA GLU A 324 14.52 8.05 -32.44
C GLU A 324 14.77 6.56 -32.12
N LEU A 325 15.71 5.90 -32.80
CA LEU A 325 16.03 4.49 -32.54
C LEU A 325 16.60 4.28 -31.12
N ALA A 326 17.47 5.18 -30.66
CA ALA A 326 17.98 5.18 -29.30
C ALA A 326 16.85 5.40 -28.29
N ALA A 327 15.99 6.40 -28.52
CA ALA A 327 14.87 6.72 -27.65
C ALA A 327 13.86 5.56 -27.56
N ARG A 328 13.55 4.91 -28.69
CA ARG A 328 12.73 3.70 -28.72
C ARG A 328 13.32 2.59 -27.85
N THR A 329 14.63 2.39 -27.93
CA THR A 329 15.35 1.36 -27.17
C THR A 329 15.34 1.63 -25.67
N ILE A 330 15.54 2.89 -25.26
CA ILE A 330 15.48 3.32 -23.85
C ILE A 330 14.10 3.01 -23.26
N ILE A 331 13.03 3.40 -23.95
CA ILE A 331 11.66 3.21 -23.47
C ILE A 331 11.26 1.73 -23.50
N SER A 332 11.56 1.01 -24.59
CA SER A 332 11.16 -0.40 -24.74
C SER A 332 11.80 -1.32 -23.69
N HIS A 333 13.01 -0.99 -23.23
CA HIS A 333 13.72 -1.73 -22.18
C HIS A 333 13.56 -1.11 -20.80
N SER A 334 12.75 -0.05 -20.67
CA SER A 334 12.52 0.68 -19.41
C SER A 334 13.85 1.06 -18.71
N VAL A 335 14.82 1.52 -19.50
CA VAL A 335 16.14 1.89 -18.98
C VAL A 335 15.99 3.09 -18.05
N SER A 336 16.49 2.96 -16.82
CA SER A 336 16.51 4.07 -15.86
C SER A 336 17.58 5.08 -16.26
N TYR A 337 17.22 6.35 -16.19
CA TYR A 337 18.13 7.47 -16.40
C TYR A 337 17.84 8.57 -15.37
N THR A 338 18.86 9.33 -15.05
CA THR A 338 18.83 10.51 -14.19
C THR A 338 19.00 11.78 -15.02
N SER A 339 18.83 12.94 -14.38
CA SER A 339 19.15 14.24 -15.00
C SER A 339 20.65 14.43 -15.25
N GLU A 340 21.50 13.56 -14.69
CA GLU A 340 22.94 13.55 -14.96
C GLU A 340 23.27 12.70 -16.19
N ASP A 341 22.45 11.67 -16.48
CA ASP A 341 22.65 10.77 -17.63
C ASP A 341 22.17 11.38 -18.96
N LEU A 342 21.10 12.17 -18.93
CA LEU A 342 20.48 12.77 -20.11
C LEU A 342 20.19 14.26 -19.90
N ASP A 343 20.48 15.05 -20.93
CA ASP A 343 20.14 16.46 -20.95
C ASP A 343 18.61 16.67 -21.03
N VAL A 344 18.16 17.89 -20.69
CA VAL A 344 16.74 18.24 -20.63
C VAL A 344 16.04 18.07 -21.98
N HIS A 345 16.71 18.34 -23.11
CA HIS A 345 16.11 18.16 -24.43
C HIS A 345 15.89 16.68 -24.75
N SER A 346 16.85 15.82 -24.43
CA SER A 346 16.72 14.37 -24.57
C SER A 346 15.58 13.82 -23.70
N VAL A 347 15.45 14.28 -22.45
CA VAL A 347 14.34 13.89 -21.56
C VAL A 347 12.99 14.39 -22.10
N CYS A 348 12.93 15.63 -22.58
CA CYS A 348 11.74 16.17 -23.24
C CYS A 348 11.35 15.36 -24.48
N TYR A 349 12.33 14.95 -25.29
CA TYR A 349 12.09 14.12 -26.47
C TYR A 349 11.51 12.75 -26.07
N LEU A 350 12.13 12.04 -25.11
CA LEU A 350 11.60 10.77 -24.57
C LEU A 350 10.15 10.89 -24.09
N ASN A 351 9.83 11.98 -23.41
CA ASN A 351 8.49 12.26 -22.92
C ASN A 351 7.47 12.54 -24.04
N GLN A 352 7.88 12.82 -25.28
CA GLN A 352 6.96 13.00 -26.42
C GLN A 352 6.56 11.69 -27.11
N SER A 353 7.04 10.55 -26.61
CA SER A 353 6.70 9.24 -27.15
C SER A 353 5.18 8.99 -27.18
N HIS A 354 4.78 8.21 -28.19
CA HIS A 354 3.47 7.58 -28.30
C HIS A 354 3.66 6.07 -28.31
N PHE A 355 2.63 5.31 -27.95
CA PHE A 355 2.70 3.85 -28.02
C PHE A 355 1.82 3.31 -29.14
N CYS A 356 2.42 2.43 -29.94
CA CYS A 356 1.74 1.69 -30.98
C CYS A 356 0.87 0.57 -30.41
N ILE A 357 -0.11 0.09 -31.18
CA ILE A 357 -0.92 -1.10 -30.84
C ILE A 357 -0.08 -2.37 -30.59
N CYS A 358 1.16 -2.43 -31.10
CA CYS A 358 2.10 -3.51 -30.81
C CYS A 358 2.85 -3.34 -29.49
N GLY A 359 2.60 -2.25 -28.76
CA GLY A 359 3.27 -1.88 -27.51
C GLY A 359 4.60 -1.18 -27.69
N GLN A 360 5.11 -1.03 -28.92
CA GLN A 360 6.38 -0.35 -29.15
C GLN A 360 6.21 1.18 -29.14
N PRO A 361 7.19 1.92 -28.58
CA PRO A 361 7.20 3.38 -28.64
C PRO A 361 7.44 3.87 -30.06
N CYS A 362 6.84 5.00 -30.42
CA CYS A 362 7.03 5.68 -31.69
C CYS A 362 7.03 7.21 -31.52
N PHE A 363 7.81 7.91 -32.34
CA PHE A 363 7.99 9.35 -32.30
C PHE A 363 7.54 9.96 -33.63
N GLU A 364 8.44 10.52 -34.43
CA GLU A 364 8.07 11.17 -35.70
C GLU A 364 7.80 10.15 -36.81
N SER A 365 8.50 9.00 -36.80
CA SER A 365 8.23 7.91 -37.75
C SER A 365 7.00 7.07 -37.38
N LYS A 366 5.84 7.71 -37.35
CA LYS A 366 4.53 7.11 -37.05
C LYS A 366 3.43 7.58 -38.01
N VAL A 367 2.38 6.77 -38.13
CA VAL A 367 1.13 7.14 -38.82
C VAL A 367 0.00 7.19 -37.79
N CYS A 368 -0.87 8.20 -37.90
CA CYS A 368 -2.03 8.39 -37.02
C CYS A 368 -3.33 7.99 -37.75
N ARG A 369 -4.16 7.17 -37.10
CA ARG A 369 -5.45 6.68 -37.63
C ARG A 369 -6.56 6.81 -36.61
N PHE A 370 -7.71 7.29 -37.05
CA PHE A 370 -8.96 7.23 -36.29
C PHE A 370 -9.86 6.11 -36.83
N ILE A 371 -10.40 5.29 -35.94
CA ILE A 371 -11.40 4.26 -36.29
C ILE A 371 -12.57 4.30 -35.33
N GLN A 372 -13.65 3.62 -35.69
CA GLN A 372 -14.74 3.32 -34.78
C GLN A 372 -14.68 1.84 -34.42
N GLY A 373 -14.67 1.54 -33.13
CA GLY A 373 -14.53 0.18 -32.63
C GLY A 373 -15.49 -0.11 -31.50
N LYS A 374 -15.74 -1.39 -31.24
CA LYS A 374 -16.52 -1.85 -30.09
C LYS A 374 -15.59 -2.35 -29.00
N LEU A 375 -15.81 -1.90 -27.77
CA LEU A 375 -15.11 -2.37 -26.58
C LEU A 375 -16.17 -2.84 -25.58
N GLN A 376 -15.93 -3.95 -24.89
CA GLN A 376 -16.81 -4.38 -23.81
C GLN A 376 -16.56 -3.50 -22.58
N CYS A 377 -17.22 -2.34 -22.54
CA CYS A 377 -17.17 -1.40 -21.44
C CYS A 377 -18.56 -0.82 -21.16
N ARG A 378 -18.78 -0.35 -19.94
CA ARG A 378 -19.98 0.41 -19.60
C ARG A 378 -19.86 1.79 -20.24
N THR A 379 -20.75 2.07 -21.18
CA THR A 379 -20.89 3.40 -21.77
C THR A 379 -22.36 3.77 -21.86
N ASN A 380 -22.64 5.07 -21.81
CA ASN A 380 -23.95 5.64 -22.14
C ASN A 380 -23.89 6.34 -23.52
N TYR A 381 -22.89 5.99 -24.34
CA TYR A 381 -22.72 6.57 -25.66
C TYR A 381 -23.79 5.98 -26.56
N GLY A 382 -24.65 6.82 -27.15
CA GLY A 382 -25.82 6.38 -27.92
C GLY A 382 -25.50 5.64 -29.23
N ASN A 383 -24.22 5.38 -29.51
CA ASN A 383 -23.75 4.63 -30.66
C ASN A 383 -22.96 3.41 -30.17
N ASP A 384 -23.13 2.26 -30.82
CA ASP A 384 -22.48 1.00 -30.43
C ASP A 384 -20.94 1.02 -30.59
N TYR A 385 -20.42 2.04 -31.29
CA TYR A 385 -19.01 2.17 -31.64
C TYR A 385 -18.40 3.47 -31.13
N ILE A 386 -17.30 3.35 -30.38
CA ILE A 386 -16.54 4.45 -29.79
C ILE A 386 -15.41 4.85 -30.75
N PRO A 387 -15.09 6.15 -30.90
CA PRO A 387 -13.92 6.57 -31.66
C PRO A 387 -12.61 6.19 -30.94
N PHE A 388 -11.70 5.56 -31.67
CA PHE A 388 -10.35 5.24 -31.23
C PHE A 388 -9.31 5.99 -32.05
N ASN A 389 -8.24 6.43 -31.38
CA ASN A 389 -7.05 6.97 -32.02
C ASN A 389 -5.88 5.98 -31.91
N ALA A 390 -5.22 5.70 -33.02
CA ALA A 390 -4.09 4.79 -33.11
C ALA A 390 -2.86 5.49 -33.68
N TYR A 391 -1.76 5.40 -32.94
CA TYR A 391 -0.43 5.65 -33.47
C TYR A 391 0.17 4.33 -33.93
N LEU A 392 0.72 4.30 -35.14
CA LEU A 392 1.23 3.09 -35.77
C LEU A 392 2.70 3.29 -36.08
N CYS A 393 3.55 2.35 -35.68
CA CYS A 393 5.01 2.48 -35.82
C CYS A 393 5.57 1.87 -37.12
N SER A 394 4.76 1.15 -37.89
CA SER A 394 5.20 0.48 -39.12
C SER A 394 4.04 0.09 -40.03
N LYS A 395 4.33 -0.17 -41.31
CA LYS A 395 3.37 -0.72 -42.28
C LYS A 395 2.74 -2.03 -41.82
N LYS A 396 3.50 -2.89 -41.13
CA LYS A 396 2.98 -4.14 -40.56
C LYS A 396 1.91 -3.87 -39.49
N CYS A 397 2.12 -2.87 -38.64
CA CYS A 397 1.15 -2.47 -37.63
C CYS A 397 -0.09 -1.85 -38.26
N LEU A 398 0.08 -1.05 -39.31
CA LEU A 398 -1.04 -0.51 -40.09
C LEU A 398 -1.89 -1.63 -40.72
N GLN A 399 -1.26 -2.56 -41.44
CA GLN A 399 -1.97 -3.71 -42.03
C GLN A 399 -2.67 -4.60 -40.98
N ARG A 400 -2.11 -4.70 -39.77
CA ARG A 400 -2.75 -5.42 -38.67
C ARG A 400 -3.93 -4.64 -38.12
N PHE A 401 -3.79 -3.32 -38.00
CA PHE A 401 -4.82 -2.42 -37.51
C PHE A 401 -6.02 -2.34 -38.45
N ASP A 402 -5.79 -2.28 -39.77
CA ASP A 402 -6.85 -2.26 -40.79
C ASP A 402 -7.68 -3.55 -40.84
N LYS A 403 -7.26 -4.60 -40.11
CA LYS A 403 -7.98 -5.88 -39.97
C LYS A 403 -8.78 -6.01 -38.67
N ILE A 404 -8.59 -5.08 -37.73
CA ILE A 404 -9.33 -5.00 -36.44
C ILE A 404 -10.63 -4.25 -36.71
#